data_AF-A0A1Y5DXL5-F1
#
_entry.id   AF-A0A1Y5DXL5-F1
#
_cell.length_a   1.000
_cell.length_b   1.000
_cell.length_c   1.000
_cell.angle_alpha   90.00
_cell.angle_beta   90.00
_cell.angle_gamma   90.00
#
_symmetry.space_group_name_H-M   'P 1'
#
loop_
_entity.id
_entity.type
_entity.pdbx_description
1 polymer ?
#
loop_
_entity_poly.entity_id
_entity_poly.type
_entity_poly.pdbx_seq_one_letter_code
_entity_poly.pdbx_strand_id
1 'polypeptide(L)'
;MQKHLEMIQDLVDKIEKDVSYDVNILSLSNSFDISPWHFQRLFKSIVGDSLGSYTRGRRLSLAATMLQTTKLSIVDIAFEVGFNSHE
;
A
#
# COMPACT_ATOMS: atom_id res chain seq x y z
N MET A 1 6.26 -5.87 -21.01
CA MET A 1 6.57 -4.70 -20.17
C MET A 1 5.36 -3.80 -19.96
N GLN A 2 4.65 -3.36 -21.01
CA GLN A 2 3.48 -2.47 -20.88
C GLN A 2 2.42 -2.95 -19.87
N LYS A 3 1.97 -4.21 -19.98
CA LYS A 3 0.97 -4.81 -19.06
C LYS A 3 1.42 -4.84 -17.59
N HIS A 4 2.72 -5.00 -17.33
CA HIS A 4 3.26 -5.00 -15.96
C HIS A 4 3.29 -3.59 -15.37
N LEU A 5 3.60 -2.58 -16.18
CA LEU A 5 3.56 -1.19 -15.74
C LEU A 5 2.13 -0.76 -15.42
N GLU A 6 1.18 -1.08 -16.30
CA GLU A 6 -0.26 -0.82 -16.09
C GLU A 6 -0.77 -1.47 -14.80
N MET A 7 -0.45 -2.75 -14.60
CA MET A 7 -0.77 -3.47 -13.35
C MET A 7 -0.24 -2.76 -12.10
N ILE A 8 1.03 -2.34 -12.12
CA ILE A 8 1.64 -1.68 -10.96
C ILE A 8 1.02 -0.30 -10.75
N GLN A 9 0.72 0.43 -11.82
CA GLN A 9 0.03 1.71 -11.73
C GLN A 9 -1.37 1.55 -11.14
N ASP A 10 -2.16 0.58 -11.60
CA ASP A 10 -3.49 0.30 -11.06
C ASP A 10 -3.46 -0.04 -9.57
N LEU A 11 -2.42 -0.76 -9.12
CA LEU A 11 -2.24 -1.06 -7.71
C LEU A 11 -1.86 0.18 -6.91
N VAL A 12 -0.94 0.99 -7.43
CA VAL A 12 -0.57 2.28 -6.81
C VAL A 12 -1.82 3.15 -6.68
N ASP A 13 -2.62 3.29 -7.73
CA ASP A 13 -3.84 4.09 -7.72
C ASP A 13 -4.86 3.60 -6.68
N LYS A 14 -4.98 2.27 -6.49
CA LYS A 14 -5.81 1.70 -5.42
C LYS A 14 -5.31 2.08 -4.02
N ILE A 15 -4.00 2.00 -3.79
CA ILE A 15 -3.38 2.39 -2.51
C ILE A 15 -3.51 3.89 -2.26
N GLU A 16 -3.36 4.71 -3.29
CA GLU A 16 -3.48 6.17 -3.19
C GLU A 16 -4.92 6.62 -2.95
N LYS A 17 -5.89 5.91 -3.53
CA LYS A 17 -7.32 6.15 -3.28
C LYS A 17 -7.73 5.77 -1.86
N ASP A 18 -7.14 4.70 -1.32
CA ASP A 18 -7.41 4.22 0.02
C ASP A 18 -6.15 3.56 0.62
N VAL A 19 -5.46 4.27 1.50
CA VAL A 19 -4.23 3.76 2.14
C VAL A 19 -4.50 2.62 3.12
N SER A 20 -5.76 2.44 3.54
CA SER A 20 -6.20 1.31 4.38
C SER A 20 -6.35 0.02 3.59
N TYR A 21 -6.35 0.10 2.25
CA TYR A 21 -6.46 -1.04 1.34
C TYR A 21 -5.53 -2.20 1.75
N ASP A 22 -6.09 -3.40 1.85
CA ASP A 22 -5.33 -4.59 2.20
C ASP A 22 -4.48 -5.04 1.01
N VAL A 23 -3.17 -4.95 1.19
CA VAL A 23 -2.20 -5.23 0.15
C VAL A 23 -1.69 -6.65 0.28
N ASN A 24 -2.51 -7.61 -0.13
CA ASN A 24 -2.14 -9.01 -0.10
C ASN A 24 -1.33 -9.41 -1.36
N ILE A 25 -0.02 -9.57 -1.18
CA ILE A 25 0.91 -9.95 -2.25
C ILE A 25 0.54 -11.28 -2.89
N LEU A 26 0.05 -12.26 -2.13
CA LEU A 26 -0.34 -13.57 -2.68
C LEU A 26 -1.51 -13.40 -3.64
N SER A 27 -2.56 -12.70 -3.19
CA SER A 27 -3.75 -12.41 -4.02
C SER A 27 -3.39 -11.66 -5.30
N LEU A 28 -2.56 -10.61 -5.18
CA LEU A 28 -2.10 -9.83 -6.32
C LEU A 28 -1.24 -10.66 -7.28
N SER A 29 -0.31 -11.46 -6.76
CA SER A 29 0.56 -12.30 -7.61
C SER A 29 -0.25 -13.36 -8.39
N ASN A 30 -1.27 -13.94 -7.75
CA ASN A 30 -2.17 -14.92 -8.37
C ASN A 30 -3.02 -14.30 -9.48
N SER A 31 -3.47 -13.04 -9.37
CA SER A 31 -4.27 -12.40 -10.42
C SER A 31 -3.49 -12.11 -11.70
N PHE A 32 -2.15 -12.19 -11.67
CA PHE A 32 -1.27 -11.89 -12.80
C PHE A 32 -0.39 -13.06 -13.22
N ASP A 33 -0.66 -14.27 -12.71
CA ASP A 33 0.09 -15.51 -13.01
C ASP A 33 1.61 -15.38 -12.82
N ILE A 34 2.04 -14.58 -11.83
CA ILE A 34 3.46 -14.44 -11.47
C ILE A 34 3.69 -14.82 -10.02
N SER A 35 4.91 -15.26 -9.71
CA SER A 35 5.24 -15.60 -8.33
C SER A 35 5.26 -14.35 -7.42
N PRO A 36 4.93 -14.49 -6.13
CA PRO A 36 5.04 -13.40 -5.14
C PRO A 36 6.40 -12.71 -5.15
N TRP A 37 7.47 -13.49 -5.32
CA TRP A 37 8.83 -12.97 -5.37
C TRP A 37 9.13 -12.17 -6.64
N HIS A 38 8.62 -12.61 -7.79
CA HIS A 38 8.72 -11.83 -9.03
C HIS A 38 7.96 -10.52 -8.89
N PHE A 39 6.73 -10.57 -8.37
CA PHE A 39 5.88 -9.41 -8.17
C PHE A 39 6.54 -8.36 -7.25
N GLN A 40 7.12 -8.78 -6.12
CA GLN A 40 7.83 -7.86 -5.22
C GLN A 40 9.02 -7.16 -5.89
N ARG A 41 9.83 -7.90 -6.67
CA ARG A 41 10.95 -7.31 -7.41
C ARG A 41 10.49 -6.36 -8.50
N LEU A 42 9.42 -6.72 -9.21
CA LEU A 42 8.83 -5.89 -10.25
C LEU A 42 8.30 -4.58 -9.67
N PHE A 43 7.51 -4.65 -8.59
CA PHE A 43 7.01 -3.46 -7.89
C PHE A 43 8.18 -2.56 -7.46
N LYS A 44 9.19 -3.11 -6.79
CA LYS A 44 10.37 -2.34 -6.35
C LYS A 44 11.14 -1.72 -7.53
N SER A 45 11.25 -2.43 -8.65
CA SER A 45 11.96 -1.90 -9.83
C SER A 45 11.25 -0.71 -10.48
N ILE A 46 9.92 -0.64 -10.37
CA ILE A 46 9.10 0.42 -10.97
C ILE A 46 8.89 1.58 -9.99
N VAL A 47 8.55 1.28 -8.73
CA VAL A 47 8.17 2.27 -7.72
C VAL A 47 9.37 2.78 -6.92
N GLY A 48 10.48 2.02 -6.89
CA GLY A 48 11.68 2.33 -6.13
C GLY A 48 11.72 1.73 -4.71
N ASP A 49 10.54 1.43 -4.15
CA ASP A 49 10.38 0.87 -2.81
C ASP A 49 9.66 -0.48 -2.80
N SER A 50 9.82 -1.25 -1.72
CA SER A 50 8.98 -2.44 -1.52
C SER A 50 7.53 -2.01 -1.29
N LEU A 51 6.58 -2.85 -1.72
CA LEU A 51 5.15 -2.58 -1.54
C LEU A 51 4.78 -2.28 -0.09
N GLY A 52 5.32 -3.04 0.86
CA GLY A 52 5.10 -2.79 2.29
C GLY A 52 5.70 -1.46 2.77
N SER A 53 6.88 -1.07 2.28
CA SER A 53 7.48 0.22 2.61
C SER A 53 6.67 1.39 2.05
N TYR A 54 6.26 1.27 0.79
CA TYR A 54 5.41 2.23 0.10
C TYR A 54 4.10 2.45 0.87
N THR A 55 3.33 1.38 1.12
CA THR A 55 2.04 1.48 1.82
C THR A 55 2.20 2.06 3.22
N ARG A 56 3.20 1.61 3.99
CA ARG A 56 3.46 2.18 5.33
C ARG A 56 3.79 3.67 5.27
N GLY A 57 4.61 4.11 4.31
CA GLY A 57 4.93 5.52 4.11
C GLY A 57 3.69 6.36 3.81
N ARG A 58 2.79 5.87 2.94
CA ARG A 58 1.51 6.53 2.65
C ARG A 58 0.62 6.65 3.88
N ARG A 59 0.48 5.57 4.66
CA ARG A 59 -0.30 5.55 5.91
C ARG A 59 0.24 6.55 6.93
N LEU A 60 1.55 6.57 7.14
CA LEU A 60 2.19 7.52 8.07
C LEU A 60 2.00 8.97 7.63
N SER A 61 2.07 9.24 6.32
CA SER A 61 1.87 10.58 5.77
C SER A 61 0.44 11.08 5.99
N LEU A 62 -0.56 10.20 5.77
CA LEU A 62 -1.96 10.53 6.04
C LEU A 62 -2.22 10.69 7.55
N ALA A 63 -1.70 9.79 8.38
CA ALA A 63 -1.83 9.86 9.83
C ALA A 63 -1.24 11.17 10.39
N ALA A 64 -0.06 11.57 9.91
CA ALA A 64 0.55 12.85 10.29
C ALA A 64 -0.34 14.05 9.94
N THR A 65 -1.06 13.98 8.82
CA THR A 65 -2.04 15.01 8.43
C THR A 65 -3.24 14.99 9.36
N MET A 66 -3.83 13.81 9.61
CA MET A 66 -5.01 13.66 10.47
C MET A 66 -4.74 14.10 11.92
N LEU A 67 -3.54 13.84 12.45
CA LEU A 67 -3.12 14.30 13.78
C LEU A 67 -3.12 15.82 13.92
N GLN A 68 -2.92 16.55 12.82
CA GLN A 68 -2.91 18.01 12.81
C GLN A 68 -4.29 18.61 12.51
N THR A 69 -5.13 17.92 11.76
CA THR A 69 -6.37 18.47 11.21
C THR A 69 -7.64 17.95 11.88
N THR A 70 -7.56 16.90 12.69
CA THR A 70 -8.72 16.26 13.34
C THR A 70 -8.58 16.27 14.86
N LYS A 71 -9.66 15.86 15.56
CA LYS A 71 -9.66 15.62 17.02
C LYS A 71 -9.75 14.12 17.36
N LEU A 72 -9.53 13.25 16.37
CA LEU A 72 -9.57 11.82 16.55
C LEU A 72 -8.44 11.39 17.49
N SER A 73 -8.66 10.32 18.26
CA SER A 73 -7.59 9.77 19.08
C SER A 73 -6.51 9.13 18.19
N ILE A 74 -5.30 8.97 18.73
CA ILE A 74 -4.20 8.30 18.00
C ILE A 74 -4.62 6.89 17.57
N VAL A 75 -5.41 6.20 18.40
CA VAL A 75 -5.90 4.85 18.12
C VAL A 75 -6.90 4.86 16.97
N ASP A 76 -7.85 5.80 16.97
CA ASP A 76 -8.82 5.93 15.86
C ASP A 76 -8.09 6.24 14.55
N ILE A 77 -7.12 7.16 14.56
CA ILE A 77 -6.32 7.49 13.37
C ILE A 77 -5.55 6.27 12.87
N ALA A 78 -4.98 5.45 13.76
CA ALA A 78 -4.27 4.24 13.39
C ALA A 78 -5.18 3.26 12.63
N PHE A 79 -6.41 3.06 13.10
CA PHE A 79 -7.40 2.22 12.43
C PHE A 79 -7.85 2.82 11.08
N GLU A 80 -8.14 4.12 11.03
CA GLU A 80 -8.56 4.82 9.80
C GLU A 80 -7.53 4.70 8.68
N VAL A 81 -6.22 4.76 9.00
CA VAL A 81 -5.17 4.59 7.99
C VAL A 81 -4.77 3.11 7.77
N GLY A 82 -5.46 2.15 8.40
CA GLY A 82 -5.26 0.72 8.17
C GLY A 82 -4.15 0.05 8.96
N PHE A 83 -3.69 0.63 10.08
CA PHE A 83 -2.89 -0.08 11.09
C PHE A 83 -3.82 -0.93 11.97
N ASN A 84 -4.28 -2.04 11.40
CA ASN A 84 -5.29 -2.93 12.00
C ASN A 84 -4.70 -4.07 12.86
N SER A 85 -3.37 -4.19 12.93
CA SER A 85 -2.66 -5.15 13.77
C SER A 85 -1.69 -4.42 14.70
N HIS A 86 -1.58 -4.88 15.94
CA HIS A 86 -0.65 -4.35 16.95
C HIS A 86 0.75 -5.01 16.89
N GLU A 87 1.01 -5.82 15.88
CA GLU A 87 2.28 -6.52 15.67
C GLU A 87 3.35 -5.66 14.98
#